data_AF-A0A950U0E8-F1
#
_entry.id   AF-A0A950U0E8-F1
#
_cell.length_a   1.000
_cell.length_b   1.000
_cell.length_c   1.000
_cell.angle_alpha   90.00
_cell.angle_beta   90.00
_cell.angle_gamma   90.00
#
_symmetry.space_group_name_H-M   'P 1'
#
loop_
_entity.id
_entity.type
_entity.pdbx_description
1 polymer ?
#
loop_
_entity_poly.entity_id
_entity_poly.type
_entity_poly.pdbx_seq_one_letter_code
_entity_poly.pdbx_strand_id
1 'polypeptide(L)'
;AAIATVRRRGYSLALEADARIRLGQAVAGRDERVASLVEELGHEEYILGELEHSSSYRLSLVAAPVFNADGGIALVLTLFGFRDALPARAVPALAERLLESTERVTKVLHGRVPDRALP
;
A
#
# COMPACT_ATOMS: atom_id res chain seq x y z
N ALA A 1 10.67 -12.06 -1.67
CA ALA A 1 11.14 -10.66 -1.77
C ALA A 1 10.18 -9.65 -1.09
N ALA A 2 8.88 -9.66 -1.43
CA ALA A 2 7.89 -8.71 -0.88
C ALA A 2 7.74 -8.76 0.65
N ILE A 3 7.61 -9.95 1.26
CA ILE A 3 7.45 -10.09 2.72
C ILE A 3 8.67 -9.56 3.50
N ALA A 4 9.89 -9.81 3.01
CA ALA A 4 11.12 -9.30 3.64
C ALA A 4 11.18 -7.76 3.60
N THR A 5 10.73 -7.16 2.50
CA THR A 5 10.63 -5.70 2.37
C THR A 5 9.63 -5.12 3.37
N VAL A 6 8.43 -5.72 3.46
CA VAL A 6 7.39 -5.27 4.40
C VAL A 6 7.88 -5.41 5.85
N ARG A 7 8.60 -6.49 6.18
CA ARG A 7 9.21 -6.67 7.52
C ARG A 7 10.28 -5.62 7.82
N ARG A 8 11.11 -5.26 6.83
CA ARG A 8 12.17 -4.25 6.99
C ARG A 8 11.61 -2.83 7.15
N ARG A 9 10.62 -2.46 6.34
CA ARG A 9 10.08 -1.08 6.29
C ARG A 9 8.87 -0.88 7.21
N GLY A 10 8.14 -1.93 7.54
CA GLY A 10 6.92 -1.89 8.34
C GLY A 10 5.66 -1.53 7.55
N TYR A 11 5.72 -1.35 6.23
CA TYR A 11 4.58 -1.02 5.39
C TYR A 11 4.66 -1.70 4.02
N SER A 12 3.52 -1.77 3.34
CA SER A 12 3.36 -2.28 1.98
C SER A 12 2.83 -1.20 1.05
N LEU A 13 3.23 -1.29 -0.22
CA LEU A 13 2.81 -0.41 -1.30
C LEU A 13 2.20 -1.28 -2.39
N ALA A 14 1.06 -0.88 -2.95
CA ALA A 14 0.55 -1.46 -4.18
C ALA A 14 0.53 -0.39 -5.28
N LEU A 15 0.93 -0.79 -6.48
CA LEU A 15 0.78 0.05 -7.65
C LEU A 15 -0.68 0.10 -8.09
N GLU A 16 -1.04 1.22 -8.71
CA GLU A 16 -2.25 1.30 -9.50
C GLU A 16 -2.02 0.53 -10.80
N ALA A 17 -2.75 -0.57 -10.96
CA ALA A 17 -2.77 -1.31 -12.21
C ALA A 17 -3.39 -0.44 -13.31
N ASP A 18 -2.80 -0.46 -14.50
CA ASP A 18 -3.34 0.24 -15.67
C ASP A 18 -4.80 -0.17 -15.95
N ALA A 19 -5.17 -1.41 -15.63
CA ALA A 19 -6.53 -1.92 -15.70
C ALA A 19 -7.53 -1.14 -14.82
N ARG A 20 -7.12 -0.60 -13.65
CA ARG A 20 -7.97 0.19 -12.72
C ARG A 20 -8.34 1.54 -13.33
N ILE A 21 -7.37 2.17 -13.99
CA ILE A 21 -7.57 3.43 -14.71
C ILE A 21 -8.51 3.21 -15.89
N ARG A 22 -8.27 2.16 -16.69
CA ARG A 22 -9.10 1.81 -17.85
C ARG A 22 -10.54 1.47 -17.43
N LEU A 23 -10.71 0.76 -16.32
CA LEU A 23 -12.04 0.48 -15.76
C LEU A 23 -12.78 1.76 -15.36
N GLY A 24 -12.12 2.67 -14.64
CA GLY A 24 -12.74 3.95 -14.25
C GLY A 24 -13.24 4.76 -15.44
N GLN A 25 -12.46 4.78 -16.54
CA GLN A 25 -12.85 5.41 -17.80
C GLN A 25 -14.02 4.69 -18.48
N ALA A 26 -14.01 3.35 -18.51
CA ALA A 26 -15.07 2.54 -19.09
C ALA A 26 -16.40 2.69 -18.33
N VAL A 27 -16.37 2.72 -16.99
CA VAL A 27 -17.55 2.95 -16.15
C VAL A 27 -18.11 4.36 -16.33
N ALA A 28 -17.24 5.38 -16.38
CA ALA A 28 -17.66 6.76 -16.67
C ALA A 28 -18.28 6.91 -18.06
N GLY A 29 -17.81 6.12 -19.03
CA GLY A 29 -18.34 6.04 -20.39
C GLY A 29 -19.56 5.14 -20.58
N ARG A 30 -20.01 4.40 -19.55
CA ARG A 30 -21.04 3.34 -19.63
C ARG A 30 -20.75 2.28 -20.70
N ASP A 31 -19.47 1.91 -20.85
CA ASP A 31 -18.99 0.93 -21.83
C ASP A 31 -19.29 -0.52 -21.37
N GLU A 32 -19.63 -1.41 -22.29
CA GLU A 32 -19.95 -2.82 -21.99
C GLU A 32 -18.70 -3.63 -21.58
N ARG A 33 -17.49 -3.09 -21.84
CA ARG A 33 -16.19 -3.69 -21.48
C ARG A 33 -15.87 -3.65 -19.98
N VAL A 34 -16.77 -3.10 -19.16
CA VAL A 34 -16.61 -3.01 -17.70
C VAL A 34 -16.40 -4.40 -17.08
N ALA A 35 -17.13 -5.42 -17.52
CA ALA A 35 -17.02 -6.77 -16.95
C ALA A 35 -15.63 -7.40 -17.16
N SER A 36 -15.05 -7.28 -18.37
CA SER A 36 -13.71 -7.82 -18.67
C SER A 36 -12.60 -7.05 -17.95
N LEU A 37 -12.75 -5.73 -17.79
CA LEU A 37 -11.78 -4.90 -17.07
C LEU A 37 -11.81 -5.16 -15.56
N VAL A 38 -12.97 -5.53 -14.99
CA VAL A 38 -13.10 -5.99 -13.59
C VAL A 38 -12.37 -7.31 -13.36
N GLU A 39 -12.35 -8.20 -14.35
CA GLU A 39 -11.67 -9.51 -14.25
C GLU A 39 -10.14 -9.35 -14.30
N GLU A 40 -9.59 -8.52 -15.20
CA GLU A 40 -8.15 -8.20 -15.24
C GLU A 40 -7.66 -7.56 -13.92
N LEU A 41 -8.51 -6.78 -13.27
CA LEU A 41 -8.20 -6.13 -12.01
C LEU A 41 -7.97 -7.06 -10.83
N GLY A 42 -8.58 -8.25 -10.84
CA GLY A 42 -8.39 -9.25 -9.80
C GLY A 42 -6.98 -9.85 -9.76
N HIS A 43 -6.17 -9.61 -10.79
CA HIS A 43 -4.90 -10.29 -11.01
C HIS A 43 -3.65 -9.40 -10.89
N GLU A 44 -3.78 -8.08 -10.79
CA GLU A 44 -2.65 -7.13 -10.90
C GLU A 44 -2.38 -6.28 -9.65
N GLU A 45 -2.53 -6.82 -8.45
CA GLU A 45 -2.08 -6.11 -7.24
C GLU A 45 -0.58 -6.35 -7.01
N TYR A 46 0.26 -5.55 -7.70
CA TYR A 46 1.71 -5.65 -7.59
C TYR A 46 2.22 -5.00 -6.30
N ILE A 47 2.64 -5.82 -5.33
CA ILE A 47 3.30 -5.34 -4.11
C ILE A 47 4.71 -4.87 -4.48
N LEU A 48 4.94 -3.56 -4.35
CA LEU A 48 6.23 -2.97 -4.70
C LEU A 48 7.29 -3.33 -3.66
N GLY A 49 8.26 -4.16 -4.04
CA GLY A 49 9.39 -4.54 -3.18
C GLY A 49 10.41 -3.41 -3.02
N GLU A 50 10.89 -2.82 -4.12
CA GLU A 50 11.89 -1.74 -4.05
C GLU A 50 11.50 -0.57 -4.94
N LEU A 51 11.69 0.64 -4.40
CA LEU A 51 11.46 1.89 -5.11
C LEU A 51 12.74 2.23 -5.88
N GLU A 52 12.65 2.36 -7.19
CA GLU A 52 13.73 2.92 -8.01
C GLU A 52 13.71 4.45 -7.89
N HIS A 53 14.84 5.03 -7.52
CA HIS A 53 14.93 6.45 -7.13
C HIS A 53 14.62 7.43 -8.26
N SER A 54 14.80 7.03 -9.53
CA SER A 54 14.53 7.83 -10.72
C SER A 54 13.09 7.75 -11.24
N SER A 55 12.26 6.89 -10.64
CA SER A 55 10.94 6.55 -11.15
C SER A 55 9.82 7.30 -10.42
N SER A 56 8.70 7.51 -11.10
CA SER A 56 7.45 7.99 -10.48
C SER A 56 6.41 6.88 -10.54
N TYR A 57 5.70 6.68 -9.44
CA TYR A 57 4.78 5.56 -9.26
C TYR A 57 3.37 6.09 -9.03
N ARG A 58 2.40 5.54 -9.76
CA ARG A 58 0.98 5.66 -9.40
C ARG A 58 0.68 4.61 -8.34
N LEU A 59 0.52 5.03 -7.10
CA LEU A 59 0.19 4.15 -6.00
C LEU A 59 -1.33 4.00 -5.92
N SER A 60 -1.82 2.77 -5.76
CA SER A 60 -3.22 2.52 -5.44
C SER A 60 -3.48 2.61 -3.94
N LEU A 61 -2.57 2.04 -3.15
CA LEU A 61 -2.65 2.07 -1.69
C LEU A 61 -1.28 2.06 -1.02
N VAL A 62 -1.24 2.59 0.21
CA VAL A 62 -0.14 2.41 1.16
C VAL A 62 -0.72 1.88 2.46
N ALA A 63 -0.28 0.72 2.92
CA ALA A 63 -0.83 0.06 4.10
C ALA A 63 0.24 -0.25 5.14
N ALA A 64 -0.08 -0.03 6.42
CA ALA A 64 0.78 -0.36 7.55
C ALA A 64 -0.03 -1.07 8.67
N PRO A 65 0.56 -2.08 9.32
CA PRO A 65 -0.10 -2.82 10.39
C PRO A 65 -0.10 -2.05 11.71
N VAL A 66 -1.12 -2.31 12.51
CA VAL A 66 -1.21 -1.98 13.94
C VAL A 66 -1.12 -3.29 14.70
N PHE A 67 -0.38 -3.29 15.81
CA PHE A 67 -0.14 -4.50 16.57
C PHE A 67 -0.96 -4.56 17.86
N ASN A 68 -1.31 -5.77 18.30
CA ASN A 68 -1.90 -6.03 19.61
C ASN A 68 -0.80 -6.33 20.65
N ALA A 69 -1.21 -6.57 21.90
CA ALA A 69 -0.30 -6.83 23.03
C ALA A 69 0.58 -8.08 22.81
N ASP A 70 0.07 -9.07 22.07
CA ASP A 70 0.79 -10.31 21.74
C ASP A 70 1.78 -10.13 20.57
N GLY A 71 1.84 -8.94 19.97
CA GLY A 71 2.67 -8.66 18.79
C GLY A 71 2.10 -9.18 17.47
N GLY A 72 0.85 -9.68 17.48
CA GLY A 72 0.09 -9.98 16.29
C GLY A 72 -0.49 -8.72 15.64
N ILE A 73 -0.92 -8.82 14.38
CA ILE A 73 -1.60 -7.73 13.68
C ILE A 73 -3.03 -7.64 14.20
N ALA A 74 -3.38 -6.51 14.81
CA ALA A 74 -4.74 -6.20 15.28
C ALA A 74 -5.62 -5.68 14.15
N LEU A 75 -5.06 -4.79 13.32
CA LEU A 75 -5.73 -4.13 12.20
C LEU A 75 -4.68 -3.51 11.25
N VAL A 76 -5.12 -3.03 10.09
CA VAL A 76 -4.27 -2.39 9.08
C VAL A 76 -4.83 -1.00 8.79
N LEU A 77 -3.98 0.03 8.85
CA LEU A 77 -4.31 1.36 8.36
C LEU A 77 -3.86 1.46 6.91
N THR A 78 -4.76 1.92 6.05
CA THR A 78 -4.51 2.04 4.62
C THR A 78 -4.84 3.45 4.13
N LEU A 79 -3.92 4.03 3.37
CA LEU A 79 -4.10 5.27 2.63
C LEU A 79 -4.49 4.95 1.19
N PHE A 80 -5.52 5.63 0.69
CA PHE A 80 -6.02 5.55 -0.68
C PHE A 80 -6.14 6.96 -1.28
N GLY A 81 -6.36 7.04 -2.60
CA GLY A 81 -6.75 8.29 -3.27
C GLY A 81 -5.59 9.18 -3.71
N PHE A 82 -4.48 8.56 -4.11
CA PHE A 82 -3.35 9.28 -4.72
C PHE A 82 -3.76 9.81 -6.10
N ARG A 83 -3.77 11.14 -6.26
CA ARG A 83 -4.30 11.77 -7.49
C ARG A 83 -3.30 11.74 -8.65
N ASP A 84 -2.02 11.87 -8.34
CA ASP A 84 -0.94 11.99 -9.32
C ASP A 84 0.13 10.94 -9.08
N ALA A 85 0.95 10.69 -10.10
CA ALA A 85 2.13 9.87 -9.95
C ALA A 85 3.07 10.51 -8.91
N LEU A 86 3.43 9.74 -7.89
CA LEU A 86 4.33 10.19 -6.83
C LEU A 86 5.78 9.86 -7.21
N PRO A 87 6.70 10.83 -7.13
CA PRO A 87 8.11 10.51 -7.32
C PRO A 87 8.57 9.57 -6.20
N ALA A 88 9.42 8.59 -6.51
CA ALA A 88 9.88 7.58 -5.57
C ALA A 88 10.39 8.17 -4.24
N ARG A 89 11.08 9.31 -4.30
CA ARG A 89 11.60 10.04 -3.13
C ARG A 89 10.52 10.58 -2.17
N ALA A 90 9.29 10.79 -2.63
CA ALA A 90 8.20 11.30 -1.80
C ALA A 90 7.45 10.18 -1.06
N VAL A 91 7.57 8.94 -1.53
CA VAL A 91 6.88 7.78 -0.95
C VAL A 91 7.32 7.49 0.49
N PRO A 92 8.63 7.52 0.85
CA PRO A 92 9.07 7.30 2.22
C PRO A 92 8.43 8.24 3.24
N ALA A 93 8.39 9.55 2.95
CA ALA A 93 7.80 10.54 3.87
C ALA A 93 6.30 10.31 4.11
N LEU A 94 5.56 9.84 3.08
CA LEU A 94 4.15 9.49 3.23
C LEU A 94 3.98 8.21 4.07
N ALA A 95 4.82 7.22 3.83
CA ALA A 95 4.80 5.96 4.57
C ALA A 95 5.23 6.14 6.04
N GLU A 96 6.20 7.01 6.33
CA GLU A 96 6.62 7.37 7.70
C GLU A 96 5.47 8.00 8.49
N ARG A 97 4.71 8.92 7.87
CA ARG A 97 3.52 9.49 8.52
C ARG A 97 2.44 8.45 8.82
N LEU A 98 2.27 7.47 7.92
CA LEU A 98 1.36 6.36 8.17
C LEU A 98 1.86 5.48 9.32
N LEU A 99 3.17 5.17 9.36
CA LEU A 99 3.80 4.42 10.44
C LEU A 99 3.66 5.12 11.79
N GLU A 100 3.90 6.43 11.87
CA GLU A 100 3.68 7.18 13.10
C GLU A 100 2.23 7.09 13.58
N SER A 101 1.29 7.06 12.63
CA SER A 101 -0.13 6.90 12.94
C SER A 101 -0.43 5.49 13.46
N THR A 102 0.11 4.44 12.83
CA THR A 102 -0.07 3.06 13.32
C THR A 102 0.63 2.83 14.65
N GLU A 103 1.77 3.46 14.91
CA GLU A 103 2.46 3.42 16.20
C GLU A 103 1.61 4.04 17.31
N ARG A 104 0.96 5.19 17.05
CA ARG A 104 0.06 5.82 18.03
C ARG A 104 -1.12 4.90 18.35
N VAL A 105 -1.74 4.28 17.34
CA VAL A 105 -2.83 3.33 17.57
C VAL A 105 -2.34 2.08 18.30
N THR A 106 -1.17 1.55 17.91
CA THR A 106 -0.53 0.41 18.59
C THR A 106 -0.31 0.71 20.08
N LYS A 107 0.18 1.90 20.43
CA LYS A 107 0.35 2.33 21.82
C LYS A 107 -0.98 2.38 22.58
N VAL A 108 -2.04 2.90 21.97
CA VAL A 108 -3.39 2.95 22.57
C VAL A 108 -3.93 1.54 22.83
N LEU A 109 -3.61 0.57 21.97
CA LEU A 109 -3.98 -0.84 22.14
C LEU A 109 -3.06 -1.62 23.09
N HIS A 110 -2.11 -0.96 23.76
CA HIS A 110 -1.03 -1.61 24.52
C HIS A 110 -0.25 -2.65 23.70
N GLY A 111 -0.18 -2.43 22.39
CA GLY A 111 0.42 -3.34 21.44
C GLY A 111 1.94 -3.27 21.41
N ARG A 112 2.55 -4.34 20.90
CA ARG A 112 4.00 -4.47 20.75
C ARG A 112 4.36 -4.60 19.27
N VAL A 113 5.18 -3.70 18.76
CA VAL A 113 5.78 -3.86 17.43
C VAL A 113 6.79 -5.02 17.50
N PRO A 114 6.69 -6.05 16.66
CA PRO A 114 7.69 -7.12 16.59
C PRO A 114 9.06 -6.55 16.21
N ASP A 115 10.13 -7.10 16.78
CA ASP A 115 11.49 -6.70 16.40
C ASP A 115 11.66 -6.87 14.89
N ARG A 116 12.12 -5.79 14.22
CA ARG A 116 12.44 -5.85 12.80
C ARG A 116 13.51 -6.92 12.62
N ALA A 117 13.22 -7.95 11.82
CA ALA A 117 14.24 -8.86 11.36
C ALA A 117 15.27 -8.03 10.59
N LEU A 118 16.43 -7.79 11.20
CA LEU A 118 17.61 -7.31 10.51
C LEU A 118 18.01 -8.37 9.47
N PRO A 119 18.45 -7.94 8.27
CA PRO A 119 18.90 -8.86 7.22
C PRO A 119 20.07 -9.73 7.69
#